data_AF-A0A7C7HD57-F1
#
_entry.id   AF-A0A7C7HD57-F1
#
_cell.length_a   1.000
_cell.length_b   1.000
_cell.length_c   1.000
_cell.angle_alpha   90.00
_cell.angle_beta   90.00
_cell.angle_gamma   90.00
#
_symmetry.space_group_name_H-M   'P 1'
#
loop_
_entity.id
_entity.type
_entity.pdbx_description
1 polymer ?
#
loop_
_entity_poly.entity_id
_entity_poly.type
_entity_poly.pdbx_seq_one_letter_code
_entity_poly.pdbx_strand_id
1 'polypeptide(L)'
;MTGRWPIYVNLFDRDRVEKQAFWFDYGHYQTVNYDVLASTPEFDQLIRHRRVMEPLHQLMGGDLCFSEIGLRHMDRYTDIPKHWGWHRDGQHLMEHPLRTRNIQLILYLAEVDETTHCFSISPESVDQPVLENKDAQLQRGGIYNLYGPAGTAILCSYSVLHSATVRTTEKKRKTVQVYYGHRDHP
;
A
#
# COMPACT_ATOMS: atom_id res chain seq x y z
N MET A 1 -9.48 7.40 23.59
CA MET A 1 -9.06 7.86 22.24
C MET A 1 -9.83 7.10 21.16
N THR A 2 -11.12 7.39 21.01
CA THR A 2 -12.05 6.68 20.12
C THR A 2 -12.70 7.72 19.20
N GLY A 3 -12.72 7.52 17.87
CA GLY A 3 -13.68 8.28 17.04
C GLY A 3 -13.30 8.79 15.65
N ARG A 4 -12.32 8.25 14.90
CA ARG A 4 -12.15 8.62 13.47
C ARG A 4 -11.89 7.48 12.49
N TRP A 5 -11.72 6.25 12.95
CA TRP A 5 -11.51 5.11 12.06
C TRP A 5 -12.73 4.68 11.21
N PRO A 6 -13.98 4.69 11.75
CA PRO A 6 -15.14 4.20 11.00
C PRO A 6 -15.40 4.96 9.69
N ILE A 7 -14.92 6.21 9.57
CA ILE A 7 -15.24 7.06 8.43
C ILE A 7 -14.68 6.48 7.12
N TYR A 8 -13.43 6.05 7.08
CA TYR A 8 -12.82 5.57 5.84
C TYR A 8 -13.33 4.19 5.41
N VAL A 9 -13.74 3.35 6.38
CA VAL A 9 -14.43 2.08 6.10
C VAL A 9 -15.79 2.35 5.47
N ASN A 10 -16.56 3.28 6.05
CA ASN A 10 -17.87 3.65 5.52
C ASN A 10 -17.77 4.31 4.14
N LEU A 11 -16.79 5.20 3.93
CA LEU A 11 -16.53 5.82 2.63
C LEU A 11 -16.17 4.76 1.59
N PHE A 12 -15.30 3.81 1.92
CA PHE A 12 -14.93 2.71 1.03
C PHE A 12 -16.15 1.85 0.66
N ASP A 13 -16.94 1.44 1.65
CA ASP A 13 -18.08 0.55 1.41
C ASP A 13 -19.19 1.24 0.61
N ARG A 14 -19.46 2.52 0.89
CA ARG A 14 -20.38 3.35 0.11
C ARG A 14 -19.89 3.51 -1.33
N ASP A 15 -18.63 3.90 -1.52
CA ASP A 15 -18.02 4.06 -2.85
C ASP A 15 -18.15 2.77 -3.67
N ARG A 16 -17.81 1.63 -3.06
CA ARG A 16 -17.87 0.33 -3.74
C ARG A 16 -19.28 -0.08 -4.16
N VAL A 17 -20.31 0.32 -3.42
CA VAL A 17 -21.71 0.01 -3.74
C VAL A 17 -22.28 0.99 -4.77
N GLU A 18 -22.05 2.29 -4.57
CA GLU A 18 -22.72 3.36 -5.31
C GLU A 18 -21.95 3.82 -6.56
N LYS A 19 -20.64 3.58 -6.62
CA LYS A 19 -19.72 4.11 -7.64
C LYS A 19 -19.06 3.00 -8.47
N GLN A 20 -19.76 1.89 -8.70
CA GLN A 20 -19.23 0.68 -9.35
C GLN A 20 -18.54 0.93 -10.69
N ALA A 21 -18.93 1.97 -11.45
CA ALA A 21 -18.29 2.33 -12.72
C ALA A 21 -16.81 2.75 -12.58
N PHE A 22 -16.39 3.18 -11.39
CA PHE A 22 -14.99 3.51 -11.08
C PHE A 22 -14.18 2.29 -10.62
N TRP A 23 -14.84 1.16 -10.38
CA TRP A 23 -14.18 -0.06 -9.94
C TRP A 23 -13.95 -0.98 -11.13
N PHE A 24 -12.72 -1.47 -11.27
CA PHE A 24 -12.36 -2.42 -12.30
C PHE A 24 -11.59 -3.61 -11.75
N ASP A 25 -11.69 -4.73 -12.47
CA ASP A 25 -10.95 -5.94 -12.16
C ASP A 25 -9.47 -5.71 -12.43
N TYR A 26 -8.67 -5.83 -11.38
CA TYR A 26 -7.21 -5.76 -11.47
C TYR A 26 -6.58 -7.16 -11.60
N GLY A 27 -7.42 -8.15 -11.92
CA GLY A 27 -7.08 -9.56 -11.92
C GLY A 27 -7.02 -10.19 -10.52
N HIS A 28 -7.02 -11.52 -10.51
CA HIS A 28 -6.70 -12.32 -9.33
C HIS A 28 -7.44 -11.92 -8.04
N TYR A 29 -8.77 -11.88 -8.09
CA TYR A 29 -9.65 -11.61 -6.95
C TYR A 29 -9.51 -10.18 -6.39
N GLN A 30 -8.93 -9.27 -7.17
CA GLN A 30 -8.76 -7.87 -6.81
C GLN A 30 -9.64 -6.98 -7.66
N THR A 31 -10.27 -6.02 -6.99
CA THR A 31 -10.94 -4.89 -7.64
C THR A 31 -10.36 -3.62 -7.07
N VAL A 32 -10.15 -2.63 -7.93
CA VAL A 32 -9.50 -1.36 -7.57
C VAL A 32 -10.31 -0.19 -8.10
N ASN A 33 -10.19 0.94 -7.43
CA ASN A 33 -10.63 2.25 -7.90
C ASN A 33 -9.44 3.21 -7.70
N TYR A 34 -8.89 3.76 -8.79
CA TYR A 34 -7.79 4.74 -8.76
C TYR A 34 -8.25 6.18 -9.03
N ASP A 35 -9.54 6.36 -9.33
CA ASP A 35 -10.19 7.65 -9.54
C ASP A 35 -10.89 8.12 -8.25
N VAL A 36 -10.32 7.78 -7.09
CA VAL A 36 -10.95 7.94 -5.77
C VAL A 36 -11.32 9.39 -5.49
N LEU A 37 -10.50 10.35 -5.92
CA LEU A 37 -10.80 11.77 -5.72
C LEU A 37 -11.95 12.26 -6.61
N ALA A 38 -12.26 11.56 -7.70
CA ALA A 38 -13.45 11.84 -8.51
C ALA A 38 -14.70 11.14 -7.95
N SER A 39 -14.56 9.91 -7.43
CA SER A 39 -15.70 9.13 -6.96
C SER A 39 -16.11 9.47 -5.51
N THR A 40 -15.14 9.69 -4.62
CA THR A 40 -15.29 10.01 -3.19
C THR A 40 -14.20 11.01 -2.73
N PRO A 41 -14.38 12.32 -3.01
CA PRO A 41 -13.40 13.37 -2.69
C PRO A 41 -13.02 13.48 -1.20
N GLU A 42 -13.84 12.96 -0.28
CA GLU A 42 -13.57 12.97 1.15
C GLU A 42 -12.26 12.25 1.53
N PHE A 43 -11.73 11.38 0.67
CA PHE A 43 -10.42 10.76 0.85
C PHE A 43 -9.24 11.75 0.73
N ASP A 44 -9.42 12.97 0.22
CA ASP A 44 -8.36 14.02 0.24
C ASP A 44 -7.87 14.31 1.68
N GLN A 45 -8.75 14.17 2.68
CA GLN A 45 -8.37 14.34 4.09
C GLN A 45 -7.35 13.31 4.56
N LEU A 46 -7.36 12.10 3.98
CA LEU A 46 -6.40 11.06 4.31
C LEU A 46 -5.02 11.39 3.75
N ILE A 47 -4.95 11.91 2.52
CA ILE A 47 -3.71 12.29 1.83
C ILE A 47 -2.90 13.28 2.69
N ARG A 48 -3.59 14.19 3.39
CA ARG A 48 -2.95 15.24 4.21
C ARG A 48 -3.03 14.95 5.71
N HIS A 49 -3.38 13.73 6.10
CA HIS A 49 -3.61 13.42 7.50
C HIS A 49 -2.31 13.56 8.32
N ARG A 50 -2.33 14.30 9.43
CA ARG A 50 -1.11 14.61 10.22
C ARG A 50 -0.30 13.37 10.61
N ARG A 51 -0.97 12.28 11.02
CA ARG A 51 -0.29 11.02 11.40
C ARG A 51 0.39 10.29 10.24
N VAL A 52 0.11 10.70 9.01
CA VAL A 52 0.78 10.24 7.79
C VAL A 52 1.86 11.26 7.40
N MET A 53 1.52 12.54 7.34
CA MET A 53 2.44 13.57 6.89
C MET A 53 3.67 13.73 7.80
N GLU A 54 3.51 13.65 9.12
CA GLU A 54 4.62 13.82 10.06
C GLU A 54 5.75 12.78 9.85
N PRO A 55 5.48 11.45 9.85
CA PRO A 55 6.50 10.47 9.52
C PRO A 55 6.96 10.54 8.06
N LEU A 56 6.11 10.91 7.10
CA LEU A 56 6.54 11.10 5.71
C LEU A 56 7.63 12.17 5.57
N HIS A 57 7.45 13.34 6.20
CA HIS A 57 8.48 14.39 6.18
C HIS A 57 9.76 13.97 6.87
N GLN A 58 9.68 13.14 7.92
CA GLN A 58 10.87 12.58 8.57
C GLN A 58 11.62 11.59 7.68
N LEU A 59 10.90 10.79 6.89
CA LEU A 59 11.48 9.77 6.03
C LEU A 59 12.03 10.33 4.71
N MET A 60 11.32 11.27 4.09
CA MET A 60 11.66 11.81 2.77
C MET A 60 12.41 13.15 2.85
N GLY A 61 12.18 13.94 3.89
CA GLY A 61 12.64 15.33 3.93
C GLY A 61 12.04 16.19 2.81
N GLY A 62 12.42 17.47 2.78
CA GLY A 62 12.05 18.40 1.71
C GLY A 62 10.54 18.61 1.52
N ASP A 63 10.21 19.12 0.34
CA ASP A 63 8.83 19.34 -0.09
C ASP A 63 8.28 18.09 -0.81
N LEU A 64 7.11 17.64 -0.36
CA LEU A 64 6.45 16.43 -0.87
C LEU A 64 5.34 16.76 -1.86
N CYS A 65 5.11 15.84 -2.79
CA CYS A 65 3.96 15.85 -3.70
C CYS A 65 3.11 14.58 -3.53
N PHE A 66 1.81 14.74 -3.73
CA PHE A 66 0.87 13.63 -3.89
C PHE A 66 0.91 13.18 -5.36
N SER A 67 0.88 11.86 -5.61
CA SER A 67 0.87 11.29 -6.96
C SER A 67 -0.45 10.57 -7.25
N GLU A 68 -0.81 9.57 -6.43
CA GLU A 68 -1.96 8.71 -6.70
C GLU A 68 -2.61 8.26 -5.39
N ILE A 69 -3.94 8.06 -5.40
CA ILE A 69 -4.67 7.37 -4.35
C ILE A 69 -5.53 6.28 -5.00
N GLY A 70 -5.52 5.08 -4.40
CA GLY A 70 -6.31 3.94 -4.85
C GLY A 70 -7.03 3.25 -3.71
N LEU A 71 -8.29 2.88 -3.93
CA LEU A 71 -9.00 1.90 -3.11
C LEU A 71 -8.74 0.51 -3.69
N ARG A 72 -8.39 -0.45 -2.83
CA ARG A 72 -8.18 -1.84 -3.24
C ARG A 72 -8.98 -2.78 -2.36
N HIS A 73 -9.77 -3.61 -3.02
CA HIS A 73 -10.49 -4.74 -2.43
C HIS A 73 -9.88 -6.04 -2.94
N MET A 74 -9.47 -6.91 -2.02
CA MET A 74 -9.17 -8.30 -2.32
C MET A 74 -10.31 -9.17 -1.77
N ASP A 75 -10.94 -9.94 -2.64
CA ASP A 75 -12.02 -10.84 -2.27
C ASP A 75 -11.51 -12.08 -1.53
N ARG A 76 -12.45 -12.91 -1.09
CA ARG A 76 -12.19 -14.27 -0.60
C ARG A 76 -11.46 -15.07 -1.67
N TYR A 77 -10.68 -16.04 -1.23
CA TYR A 77 -9.89 -16.88 -2.11
C TYR A 77 -9.81 -18.28 -1.54
N THR A 78 -10.20 -19.29 -2.33
CA THR A 78 -10.25 -20.69 -1.88
C THR A 78 -9.21 -21.58 -2.56
N ASP A 79 -8.46 -21.04 -3.53
CA ASP A 79 -7.43 -21.79 -4.27
C ASP A 79 -6.06 -21.74 -3.55
N ILE A 80 -5.01 -22.10 -4.28
CA ILE A 80 -3.63 -22.27 -3.80
C ILE A 80 -3.03 -20.90 -3.38
N PRO A 81 -2.60 -20.73 -2.11
CA PRO A 81 -1.91 -19.53 -1.63
C PRO A 81 -0.66 -19.21 -2.42
N LYS A 82 -0.32 -17.92 -2.56
CA LYS A 82 0.87 -17.45 -3.29
C LYS A 82 1.20 -15.99 -3.00
N HIS A 83 2.43 -15.60 -3.32
CA HIS A 83 2.82 -14.20 -3.45
C HIS A 83 2.52 -13.75 -4.87
N TRP A 84 1.72 -12.68 -5.01
CA TRP A 84 1.37 -12.18 -6.32
C TRP A 84 2.38 -11.19 -6.86
N GLY A 85 3.22 -11.70 -7.78
CA GLY A 85 4.09 -10.92 -8.64
C GLY A 85 5.00 -9.98 -7.85
N TRP A 86 6.12 -10.47 -7.33
CA TRP A 86 7.11 -9.61 -6.70
C TRP A 86 7.57 -8.50 -7.65
N HIS A 87 7.46 -7.25 -7.22
CA HIS A 87 7.78 -6.08 -8.02
C HIS A 87 8.31 -4.93 -7.17
N ARG A 88 8.84 -3.92 -7.85
CA ARG A 88 9.18 -2.60 -7.35
C ARG A 88 8.40 -1.62 -8.22
N ASP A 89 7.76 -0.63 -7.62
CA ASP A 89 6.98 0.37 -8.36
C ASP A 89 7.90 1.44 -8.98
N GLY A 90 9.13 1.56 -8.50
CA GLY A 90 10.12 2.48 -9.04
C GLY A 90 11.55 2.14 -8.62
N GLN A 91 12.48 2.96 -9.10
CA GLN A 91 13.91 2.84 -8.81
C GLN A 91 14.26 3.50 -7.46
N HIS A 92 15.40 3.13 -6.90
CA HIS A 92 16.00 3.78 -5.75
C HIS A 92 16.55 5.17 -6.11
N LEU A 93 16.39 6.15 -5.21
CA LEU A 93 17.01 7.47 -5.35
C LEU A 93 18.36 7.48 -4.63
N MET A 94 19.45 7.17 -5.33
CA MET A 94 20.73 6.82 -4.72
C MET A 94 21.38 7.96 -3.90
N GLU A 95 21.06 9.20 -4.23
CA GLU A 95 21.48 10.42 -3.51
C GLU A 95 20.72 10.66 -2.20
N HIS A 96 19.54 10.06 -2.04
CA HIS A 96 18.76 10.19 -0.81
C HIS A 96 19.32 9.26 0.29
N PRO A 97 19.46 9.72 1.55
CA PRO A 97 20.04 8.91 2.63
C PRO A 97 19.36 7.55 2.84
N LEU A 98 18.03 7.50 2.68
CA LEU A 98 17.23 6.27 2.75
C LEU A 98 16.95 5.61 1.39
N ARG A 99 17.64 6.06 0.33
CA ARG A 99 17.41 5.64 -1.07
C ARG A 99 15.95 5.70 -1.54
N THR A 100 15.15 6.56 -0.92
CA THR A 100 13.70 6.60 -1.07
C THR A 100 13.33 7.69 -2.06
N ARG A 101 12.84 7.28 -3.23
CA ARG A 101 12.29 8.20 -4.23
C ARG A 101 10.83 8.55 -3.94
N ASN A 102 10.03 7.53 -3.63
CA ASN A 102 8.62 7.68 -3.29
C ASN A 102 8.26 6.73 -2.15
N ILE A 103 7.23 7.11 -1.40
CA ILE A 103 6.63 6.29 -0.36
C ILE A 103 5.19 5.95 -0.74
N GLN A 104 4.87 4.67 -0.64
CA GLN A 104 3.51 4.17 -0.63
C GLN A 104 3.02 4.08 0.83
N LEU A 105 1.89 4.73 1.11
CA LEU A 105 1.06 4.45 2.27
C LEU A 105 0.10 3.31 1.92
N ILE A 106 0.05 2.28 2.76
CA ILE A 106 -1.01 1.26 2.76
C ILE A 106 -1.76 1.37 4.08
N LEU A 107 -3.04 1.75 4.02
CA LEU A 107 -3.93 1.81 5.17
C LEU A 107 -4.89 0.61 5.15
N TYR A 108 -4.80 -0.24 6.16
CA TYR A 108 -5.68 -1.41 6.32
C TYR A 108 -7.05 -1.01 6.83
N LEU A 109 -8.08 -1.12 5.98
CA LEU A 109 -9.48 -0.85 6.29
C LEU A 109 -10.21 -2.01 7.01
N ALA A 110 -9.53 -3.16 7.14
CA ALA A 110 -9.99 -4.33 7.87
C ALA A 110 -8.82 -4.90 8.69
N GLU A 111 -9.10 -5.81 9.62
CA GLU A 111 -8.06 -6.57 10.31
C GLU A 111 -7.28 -7.43 9.32
N VAL A 112 -5.96 -7.43 9.46
CA VAL A 112 -5.04 -8.20 8.64
C VAL A 112 -4.14 -9.03 9.56
N ASP A 113 -4.27 -10.33 9.47
CA ASP A 113 -3.54 -11.34 10.24
C ASP A 113 -3.00 -12.45 9.30
N GLU A 114 -2.37 -13.48 9.87
CA GLU A 114 -1.83 -14.64 9.16
C GLU A 114 -2.87 -15.49 8.41
N THR A 115 -4.16 -15.26 8.64
CA THR A 115 -5.31 -15.93 7.98
C THR A 115 -5.89 -15.09 6.83
N THR A 116 -5.38 -13.89 6.59
CA THR A 116 -5.90 -12.95 5.58
C THR A 116 -4.88 -12.65 4.49
N HIS A 117 -5.36 -12.08 3.38
CA HIS A 117 -4.47 -11.41 2.44
C HIS A 117 -3.70 -10.29 3.14
N CYS A 118 -2.42 -10.11 2.81
CA CYS A 118 -1.58 -9.08 3.44
C CYS A 118 -0.61 -8.46 2.43
N PHE A 119 -0.07 -7.30 2.78
CA PHE A 119 1.06 -6.72 2.07
C PHE A 119 2.35 -7.33 2.59
N SER A 120 3.27 -7.64 1.69
CA SER A 120 4.53 -8.30 2.02
C SER A 120 5.69 -7.62 1.33
N ILE A 121 6.82 -7.60 2.01
CA ILE A 121 8.07 -7.02 1.52
C ILE A 121 9.19 -8.05 1.61
N SER A 122 10.23 -7.84 0.80
CA SER A 122 11.55 -8.39 1.02
C SER A 122 12.47 -7.24 1.44
N PRO A 123 12.77 -7.11 2.75
CA PRO A 123 13.57 -6.00 3.27
C PRO A 123 14.95 -5.92 2.63
N GLU A 124 15.46 -4.69 2.50
CA GLU A 124 16.81 -4.41 2.06
C GLU A 124 17.40 -3.25 2.88
N SER A 125 18.70 -3.29 3.14
CA SER A 125 19.40 -2.22 3.86
C SER A 125 19.99 -1.20 2.89
N VAL A 126 20.05 0.06 3.30
CA VAL A 126 20.71 1.15 2.57
C VAL A 126 22.22 0.95 2.45
N ASP A 127 22.82 0.12 3.30
CA ASP A 127 24.27 -0.19 3.23
C ASP A 127 24.59 -1.35 2.27
N GLN A 128 23.56 -1.98 1.70
CA GLN A 128 23.71 -3.12 0.80
C GLN A 128 23.56 -2.70 -0.66
N PRO A 129 24.15 -3.45 -1.62
CA PRO A 129 23.87 -3.23 -3.02
C PRO A 129 22.39 -3.53 -3.33
N VAL A 130 21.82 -2.74 -4.24
CA VAL A 130 20.49 -3.03 -4.81
C VAL A 130 20.62 -4.25 -5.71
N LEU A 131 19.76 -5.25 -5.50
CA LEU A 131 19.72 -6.45 -6.33
C LEU A 131 18.58 -6.32 -7.35
N GLU A 132 18.94 -6.30 -8.63
CA GLU A 132 17.99 -6.31 -9.76
C GLU A 132 17.31 -7.68 -9.91
N ASN A 133 18.05 -8.76 -9.59
CA ASN A 133 17.48 -10.10 -9.57
C ASN A 133 16.58 -10.27 -8.34
N LYS A 134 15.28 -10.46 -8.59
CA LYS A 134 14.25 -10.57 -7.56
C LYS A 134 14.42 -11.80 -6.67
N ASP A 135 14.82 -12.94 -7.23
CA ASP A 135 15.02 -14.18 -6.47
C ASP A 135 16.22 -14.06 -5.52
N ALA A 136 17.29 -13.40 -5.98
CA ALA A 136 18.43 -13.09 -5.14
C ALA A 136 18.04 -12.12 -4.00
N GLN A 137 17.20 -11.12 -4.29
CA GLN A 137 16.65 -10.24 -3.25
C GLN A 137 15.81 -11.02 -2.25
N LEU A 138 14.91 -11.90 -2.70
CA LEU A 138 14.09 -12.74 -1.83
C LEU A 138 14.91 -13.69 -0.97
N GLN A 139 15.97 -14.27 -1.54
CA GLN A 139 16.89 -15.12 -0.79
C GLN A 139 17.63 -14.35 0.30
N ARG A 140 18.02 -13.09 0.01
CA ARG A 140 18.75 -12.23 0.95
C ARG A 140 17.84 -11.65 2.03
N GLY A 141 16.76 -11.00 1.63
CA GLY A 141 15.86 -10.25 2.51
C GLY A 141 14.81 -11.14 3.17
N GLY A 142 14.57 -12.33 2.64
CA GLY A 142 13.43 -13.15 3.04
C GLY A 142 12.09 -12.51 2.64
N ILE A 143 11.02 -13.00 3.26
CA ILE A 143 9.65 -12.54 3.03
C ILE A 143 9.06 -12.15 4.38
N TYR A 144 8.63 -10.89 4.48
CA TYR A 144 8.00 -10.34 5.67
C TYR A 144 6.57 -9.93 5.35
N ASN A 145 5.62 -10.57 6.02
CA ASN A 145 4.20 -10.25 5.92
C ASN A 145 3.85 -9.19 6.96
N LEU A 146 3.19 -8.12 6.54
CA LEU A 146 2.81 -7.02 7.43
C LEU A 146 1.36 -7.16 7.86
N TYR A 147 1.17 -7.38 9.16
CA TYR A 147 -0.12 -7.57 9.81
C TYR A 147 -0.47 -6.37 10.70
N GLY A 148 -1.75 -6.27 11.05
CA GLY A 148 -2.22 -5.28 12.01
C GLY A 148 -3.74 -5.16 12.01
N PRO A 149 -4.32 -4.61 13.09
CA PRO A 149 -5.75 -4.34 13.14
C PRO A 149 -6.14 -3.30 12.09
N ALA A 150 -7.44 -3.20 11.84
CA ALA A 150 -8.03 -2.11 11.05
C ALA A 150 -7.56 -0.75 11.59
N GLY A 151 -7.05 0.12 10.72
CA GLY A 151 -6.42 1.40 11.06
C GLY A 151 -4.90 1.38 11.03
N THR A 152 -4.28 0.22 10.78
CA THR A 152 -2.83 0.10 10.61
C THR A 152 -2.40 0.81 9.33
N ALA A 153 -1.43 1.72 9.46
CA ALA A 153 -0.83 2.46 8.36
C ALA A 153 0.62 2.01 8.16
N ILE A 154 0.94 1.55 6.95
CA ILE A 154 2.27 1.09 6.55
C ILE A 154 2.83 2.13 5.60
N LEU A 155 4.00 2.69 5.91
CA LEU A 155 4.77 3.51 4.99
C LEU A 155 5.91 2.64 4.42
N CYS A 156 5.90 2.42 3.12
CA CYS A 156 6.89 1.59 2.44
C CYS A 156 7.51 2.37 1.29
N SER A 157 8.84 2.36 1.19
CA SER A 157 9.48 2.83 -0.04
C SER A 157 9.03 1.93 -1.18
N TYR A 158 8.42 2.52 -2.20
CA TYR A 158 7.88 1.78 -3.34
C TYR A 158 8.99 1.11 -4.20
N SER A 159 10.26 1.47 -3.93
CA SER A 159 11.45 0.88 -4.54
C SER A 159 11.83 -0.41 -3.85
N VAL A 160 11.29 -0.74 -2.66
CA VAL A 160 11.49 -2.01 -1.96
C VAL A 160 10.69 -3.11 -2.65
N LEU A 161 11.25 -4.32 -2.76
CA LEU A 161 10.60 -5.43 -3.42
C LEU A 161 9.39 -5.87 -2.59
N HIS A 162 8.21 -5.82 -3.16
CA HIS A 162 6.97 -6.08 -2.45
C HIS A 162 5.95 -6.86 -3.29
N SER A 163 4.93 -7.37 -2.61
CA SER A 163 3.89 -8.19 -3.20
C SER A 163 2.63 -8.19 -2.33
N ALA A 164 1.48 -8.51 -2.93
CA ALA A 164 0.32 -8.95 -2.18
C ALA A 164 0.42 -10.45 -1.92
N THR A 165 0.40 -10.85 -0.65
CA THR A 165 0.30 -12.26 -0.27
C THR A 165 -1.16 -12.69 -0.27
N VAL A 166 -1.46 -13.66 -1.12
CA VAL A 166 -2.76 -14.30 -1.25
C VAL A 166 -2.78 -15.59 -0.45
N ARG A 167 -3.84 -15.75 0.36
CA ARG A 167 -4.05 -16.86 1.27
C ARG A 167 -5.40 -17.48 1.00
N THR A 168 -5.55 -18.76 1.28
CA THR A 168 -6.87 -19.38 1.35
C THR A 168 -7.62 -18.75 2.53
N THR A 169 -8.70 -18.02 2.25
CA THR A 169 -9.42 -17.23 3.26
C THR A 169 -10.84 -16.87 2.82
N GLU A 170 -11.76 -16.87 3.79
CA GLU A 170 -13.13 -16.36 3.65
C GLU A 170 -13.24 -14.87 4.04
N LYS A 171 -12.13 -14.25 4.45
CA LYS A 171 -12.05 -12.84 4.83
C LYS A 171 -11.62 -11.99 3.63
N LYS A 172 -12.29 -10.85 3.44
CA LYS A 172 -11.91 -9.84 2.44
C LYS A 172 -10.88 -8.89 3.03
N ARG A 173 -9.94 -8.43 2.20
CA ARG A 173 -9.02 -7.33 2.57
C ARG A 173 -9.43 -6.05 1.89
N LYS A 174 -9.52 -4.96 2.64
CA LYS A 174 -9.82 -3.62 2.14
C LYS A 174 -8.66 -2.70 2.49
N THR A 175 -8.14 -1.95 1.53
CA THR A 175 -7.03 -1.01 1.76
C THR A 175 -7.20 0.29 1.00
N VAL A 176 -6.70 1.39 1.56
CA VAL A 176 -6.38 2.60 0.81
C VAL A 176 -4.88 2.62 0.54
N GLN A 177 -4.48 2.91 -0.69
CA GLN A 177 -3.10 3.07 -1.10
C GLN A 177 -2.89 4.51 -1.52
N VAL A 178 -1.86 5.19 -1.00
CA VAL A 178 -1.52 6.58 -1.40
C VAL A 178 -0.04 6.66 -1.72
N TYR A 179 0.30 7.31 -2.82
CA TYR A 179 1.68 7.48 -3.27
C TYR A 179 2.13 8.93 -3.11
N TYR A 180 3.32 9.10 -2.53
CA TYR A 180 3.97 10.39 -2.31
C TYR A 180 5.35 10.40 -2.95
N GLY A 181 5.73 11.51 -3.57
CA GLY A 181 7.05 11.73 -4.16
C GLY A 181 7.70 13.01 -3.64
N HIS A 182 8.93 13.26 -4.08
CA HIS A 182 9.56 14.57 -3.93
C HIS A 182 8.98 15.52 -4.97
N ARG A 183 8.73 16.78 -4.62
CA ARG A 183 8.21 17.79 -5.55
C ARG A 183 9.08 17.92 -6.82
N ASP A 184 10.39 17.86 -6.64
CA ASP A 184 11.37 18.11 -7.72
C ASP A 184 11.83 16.81 -8.42
N HIS A 185 11.33 15.64 -7.98
CA HIS A 185 11.60 14.34 -8.62
C HIS A 185 10.27 13.60 -8.91
N PRO A 186 9.47 14.09 -9.88
CA PRO A 186 8.21 13.46 -10.24
C PRO A 186 8.38 12.01 -10.72
#